data_AF-T1BLU0-F1
#
_entry.id   AF-T1BLU0-F1
#
_cell.length_a   1.000
_cell.length_b   1.000
_cell.length_c   1.000
_cell.angle_alpha   90.00
_cell.angle_beta   90.00
_cell.angle_gamma   90.00
#
_symmetry.space_group_name_H-M   'P 1'
#
loop_
_entity.id
_entity.type
_entity.pdbx_description
1 polymer ?
#
loop_
_entity_poly.entity_id
_entity_poly.type
_entity_poly.pdbx_seq_one_letter_code
_entity_poly.pdbx_strand_id
1 'polypeptide(L)'
;GLTKISNWDSTLYLFNDVYHVPLLPPEVAASMAASAELGLSALLVFGLFGRFSAAGLFILNIVAVISYADLSEAGINQHISWGILLAVLLVLSRGNWSIDAWLERCLLAGCKT
;
A
#
# COMPACT_ATOMS: atom_id res chain seq x y z
N GLY A 1 5.27 8.62 -4.08
CA GLY A 1 5.68 8.71 -2.66
C GLY A 1 6.32 10.05 -2.30
N LEU A 2 7.64 10.20 -2.50
CA LEU A 2 8.42 11.34 -1.98
C LEU A 2 7.98 12.72 -2.48
N THR A 3 7.43 12.80 -3.69
CA THR A 3 6.87 14.02 -4.27
C THR A 3 5.64 14.53 -3.52
N LYS A 4 4.85 13.63 -2.90
CA LYS A 4 3.65 13.99 -2.10
C LYS A 4 3.99 14.67 -0.78
N ILE A 5 5.17 14.37 -0.22
CA ILE A 5 5.66 14.99 1.02
C ILE A 5 6.37 16.32 0.71
N SER A 6 7.06 16.39 -0.43
CA SER A 6 7.82 17.59 -0.83
C SER A 6 6.91 18.76 -1.22
N ASN A 7 5.72 18.50 -1.76
CA ASN A 7 4.76 19.54 -2.12
C ASN A 7 3.31 19.11 -1.78
N TRP A 8 2.89 19.47 -0.57
CA TRP A 8 1.57 19.12 -0.06
C TRP A 8 0.43 19.81 -0.83
N ASP A 9 0.63 21.07 -1.24
CA ASP A 9 -0.35 21.83 -2.03
C ASP A 9 -0.62 21.16 -3.39
N SER A 10 0.43 20.65 -4.04
CA SER A 10 0.28 19.87 -5.29
C SER A 10 -0.46 18.55 -5.06
N THR A 11 -0.30 17.93 -3.90
CA THR A 11 -1.02 16.69 -3.55
C THR A 11 -2.49 16.97 -3.30
N LEU A 12 -2.82 18.06 -2.60
CA LEU A 12 -4.20 18.50 -2.40
C LEU A 12 -4.87 18.87 -3.72
N TYR A 13 -4.17 19.57 -4.63
CA TYR A 13 -4.68 19.85 -5.97
C TYR A 13 -5.04 18.57 -6.72
N LEU A 14 -4.14 17.57 -6.70
CA LEU A 14 -4.40 16.29 -7.35
C LEU A 14 -5.66 15.61 -6.78
N PHE A 15 -5.91 15.65 -5.47
CA PHE A 15 -7.12 15.06 -4.89
C PHE A 15 -8.39 15.91 -5.03
N ASN A 16 -8.28 17.20 -5.37
CA ASN A 16 -9.43 18.05 -5.65
C ASN A 16 -9.85 17.96 -7.12
N ASP A 17 -8.89 18.05 -8.04
CA ASP A 17 -9.18 18.29 -9.46
C ASP A 17 -8.95 17.06 -10.34
N VAL A 18 -8.18 16.07 -9.86
CA VAL A 18 -7.66 14.98 -10.69
C VAL A 18 -8.15 13.61 -10.21
N TYR A 19 -7.95 13.31 -8.93
CA TYR A 19 -8.41 12.08 -8.28
C TYR A 19 -9.77 12.31 -7.65
N HIS A 20 -10.82 11.75 -8.25
CA HIS A 20 -12.17 11.93 -7.76
C HIS A 20 -12.50 10.80 -6.77
N VAL A 21 -12.55 11.12 -5.48
CA VAL A 21 -12.87 10.16 -4.40
C VAL A 21 -14.23 10.54 -3.78
N PRO A 22 -15.34 9.87 -4.15
CA PRO A 22 -16.69 10.34 -3.79
C PRO A 22 -17.06 10.17 -2.31
N LEU A 23 -16.28 9.38 -1.55
CA LEU A 23 -16.61 8.99 -0.18
C LEU A 23 -15.94 9.85 0.90
N LEU A 24 -14.86 10.57 0.57
CA LEU A 24 -14.02 11.25 1.56
C LEU A 24 -13.66 12.67 1.09
N PRO A 25 -13.53 13.63 2.02
CA PRO A 25 -12.94 14.93 1.71
C PRO A 25 -11.54 14.78 1.10
N PRO A 26 -11.16 15.59 0.10
CA PRO A 26 -9.87 15.51 -0.58
C PRO A 26 -8.66 15.51 0.35
N GLU A 27 -8.68 16.28 1.43
CA GLU A 27 -7.55 16.35 2.40
C GLU A 27 -7.38 15.03 3.17
N VAL A 28 -8.49 14.39 3.53
CA VAL A 28 -8.50 13.10 4.23
C VAL A 28 -8.08 12.00 3.25
N ALA A 29 -8.60 12.02 2.03
CA ALA A 29 -8.21 11.06 1.00
C ALA A 29 -6.72 11.15 0.65
N ALA A 30 -6.18 12.36 0.51
CA ALA A 30 -4.77 12.61 0.24
C ALA A 30 -3.85 12.10 1.37
N SER A 31 -4.19 12.42 2.62
CA SER A 31 -3.41 11.99 3.79
C SER A 31 -3.47 10.47 4.00
N MET A 32 -4.64 9.85 3.86
CA MET A 32 -4.80 8.40 3.93
C MET A 32 -4.03 7.69 2.81
N ALA A 33 -4.14 8.17 1.57
CA ALA A 33 -3.43 7.56 0.45
C ALA A 33 -1.91 7.68 0.59
N ALA A 34 -1.39 8.85 0.99
CA ALA A 34 0.04 9.07 1.16
C ALA A 34 0.61 8.26 2.34
N SER A 35 -0.08 8.24 3.48
CA SER A 35 0.34 7.45 4.64
C SER A 35 0.26 5.94 4.38
N ALA A 36 -0.79 5.47 3.68
CA ALA A 36 -0.90 4.07 3.29
C ALA A 36 0.19 3.67 2.29
N GLU A 37 0.43 4.48 1.25
CA GLU A 37 1.46 4.21 0.23
C GLU A 37 2.84 4.02 0.87
N LEU A 38 3.21 4.86 1.84
CA LEU A 38 4.54 4.82 2.46
C LEU A 38 4.60 3.84 3.64
N GLY A 39 3.62 3.91 4.53
CA GLY A 39 3.58 3.10 5.75
C GLY A 39 3.42 1.62 5.44
N LEU A 40 2.44 1.24 4.61
CA LEU A 40 2.23 -0.17 4.27
C LEU A 40 3.37 -0.72 3.41
N SER A 41 3.98 0.09 2.54
CA SER A 41 5.17 -0.34 1.79
C SER A 41 6.36 -0.60 2.72
N ALA A 42 6.60 0.28 3.70
CA ALA A 42 7.64 0.05 4.70
C ALA A 42 7.37 -1.23 5.50
N LEU A 43 6.14 -1.41 6.00
CA LEU A 43 5.74 -2.63 6.72
C LEU A 43 5.93 -3.88 5.86
N LEU A 44 5.55 -3.83 4.58
CA LEU A 44 5.71 -4.94 3.64
C LEU A 44 7.19 -5.29 3.41
N VAL A 45 8.06 -4.29 3.26
CA VAL A 45 9.52 -4.50 3.07
C VAL A 45 10.15 -5.13 4.31
N PHE A 46 9.78 -4.65 5.50
CA PHE A 46 10.25 -5.25 6.77
C PHE A 46 9.58 -6.60 7.08
N GLY A 47 8.59 -7.03 6.29
CA GLY A 47 7.87 -8.27 6.53
C GLY A 47 7.08 -8.24 7.84
N LEU A 48 6.60 -7.06 8.25
CA LEU A 48 5.69 -6.87 9.38
C LEU A 48 4.25 -6.92 8.87
N PHE A 49 3.43 -7.76 9.51
CA PHE A 49 2.05 -8.01 9.13
C PHE A 49 1.90 -8.25 7.61
N GLY A 50 2.75 -9.10 7.02
CA GLY A 50 2.95 -9.14 5.56
C GLY A 50 1.67 -9.25 4.72
N ARG A 51 0.70 -10.08 5.15
CA ARG A 51 -0.60 -10.20 4.47
C ARG A 51 -1.46 -8.95 4.58
N PHE A 52 -1.46 -8.29 5.73
CA PHE A 52 -2.20 -7.05 5.96
C PHE A 52 -1.62 -5.90 5.13
N SER A 53 -0.29 -5.75 5.14
CA SER A 53 0.42 -4.74 4.36
C SER A 53 0.19 -4.93 2.85
N ALA A 54 0.26 -6.18 2.36
CA ALA A 54 -0.06 -6.49 0.97
C ALA A 54 -1.52 -6.21 0.61
N ALA A 55 -2.47 -6.55 1.49
CA ALA A 55 -3.90 -6.29 1.29
C ALA A 55 -4.21 -4.80 1.21
N GLY A 56 -3.67 -3.99 2.13
CA GLY A 56 -3.88 -2.56 2.12
C GLY A 56 -3.30 -1.89 0.87
N LEU A 57 -2.10 -2.30 0.45
CA LEU A 57 -1.50 -1.82 -0.81
C LEU A 57 -2.27 -2.27 -2.04
N PHE A 58 -2.84 -3.47 -2.04
CA PHE A 58 -3.66 -3.97 -3.14
C PHE A 58 -4.94 -3.14 -3.30
N ILE A 59 -5.63 -2.84 -2.18
CA ILE A 59 -6.80 -1.97 -2.18
C ILE A 59 -6.42 -0.56 -2.65
N LEU A 60 -5.33 0.00 -2.12
CA LEU A 60 -4.83 1.32 -2.54
C LEU A 60 -4.52 1.36 -4.04
N ASN A 61 -3.96 0.28 -4.59
CA ASN A 61 -3.67 0.15 -6.02
C ASN A 61 -4.96 0.20 -6.88
N ILE A 62 -6.01 -0.51 -6.47
CA ILE A 62 -7.31 -0.48 -7.15
C ILE A 62 -7.95 0.91 -7.07
N VAL A 63 -7.97 1.49 -5.87
CA VAL A 63 -8.53 2.84 -5.65
C VAL A 63 -7.81 3.86 -6.53
N ALA A 64 -6.49 3.77 -6.66
CA ALA A 64 -5.73 4.66 -7.53
C ALA A 64 -6.19 4.60 -9.00
N VAL A 65 -6.41 3.39 -9.55
CA VAL A 65 -6.90 3.22 -10.93
C VAL A 65 -8.32 3.77 -11.09
N ILE A 66 -9.22 3.48 -10.15
CA ILE A 66 -10.62 3.93 -10.24
C ILE A 66 -10.74 5.44 -10.05
N SER A 67 -9.89 6.03 -9.21
CA SER A 67 -9.94 7.46 -8.90
C SER A 67 -9.45 8.37 -10.03
N TYR A 68 -8.72 7.84 -11.02
CA TYR A 68 -8.16 8.62 -12.12
C TYR A 68 -8.56 8.03 -13.47
N ALA A 69 -9.54 8.65 -14.12
CA ALA A 69 -10.11 8.19 -15.38
C ALA A 69 -9.16 8.35 -16.58
N ASP A 70 -8.26 9.33 -16.55
CA ASP A 70 -7.33 9.64 -17.64
C ASP A 70 -6.00 8.86 -17.54
N LEU A 71 -6.03 7.68 -16.92
CA LEU A 71 -4.85 6.83 -16.77
C LEU A 71 -4.44 6.29 -18.15
N SER A 72 -3.19 6.55 -18.56
CA SER A 72 -2.67 6.04 -19.82
C SER A 72 -2.59 4.51 -19.81
N GLU A 73 -2.56 3.89 -20.99
CA GLU A 73 -2.45 2.43 -21.13
C GLU A 73 -1.20 1.87 -20.43
N ALA A 74 -0.08 2.60 -20.49
CA ALA A 74 1.14 2.26 -19.74
C ALA A 74 0.92 2.32 -18.22
N GLY A 75 0.17 3.31 -17.73
CA GLY A 75 -0.21 3.42 -16.32
C GLY A 75 -1.06 2.24 -15.86
N ILE A 76 -2.09 1.88 -16.64
CA ILE A 76 -2.96 0.73 -16.35
C ILE A 76 -2.13 -0.57 -16.27
N ASN A 77 -1.25 -0.81 -17.24
CA ASN A 77 -0.39 -2.01 -17.24
C ASN A 77 0.55 -2.06 -16.03
N GLN A 78 1.04 -0.92 -15.58
CA GLN A 78 1.83 -0.83 -14.36
C GLN A 78 0.98 -1.23 -13.14
N HIS A 79 -0.23 -0.70 -13.00
CA HIS A 79 -1.14 -1.06 -11.90
C HIS A 79 -1.53 -2.55 -11.91
N ILE A 80 -1.79 -3.14 -13.08
CA ILE A 80 -2.04 -4.58 -13.21
C ILE A 80 -0.83 -5.37 -12.72
N SER A 81 0.38 -5.00 -13.16
CA SER A 81 1.61 -5.69 -12.77
C SER A 81 1.83 -5.65 -11.25
N TRP A 82 1.71 -4.47 -10.64
CA TRP A 82 1.79 -4.33 -9.18
C TRP A 82 0.66 -5.06 -8.46
N GLY A 83 -0.55 -5.01 -8.97
CA GLY A 83 -1.71 -5.70 -8.44
C GLY A 83 -1.50 -7.22 -8.39
N ILE A 84 -0.97 -7.82 -9.46
CA ILE A 84 -0.64 -9.25 -9.49
C ILE A 84 0.42 -9.58 -8.44
N LEU A 85 1.51 -8.81 -8.34
CA LEU A 85 2.56 -9.03 -7.35
C LEU A 85 2.02 -8.96 -5.91
N LEU A 86 1.19 -7.95 -5.62
CA LEU A 86 0.56 -7.79 -4.31
C LEU A 86 -0.44 -8.90 -4.01
N ALA A 87 -1.21 -9.36 -5.00
CA ALA A 87 -2.12 -10.50 -4.85
C ALA A 87 -1.35 -11.81 -4.58
N VAL A 88 -0.24 -12.03 -5.27
CA VAL A 88 0.67 -13.16 -5.01
C VAL A 88 1.18 -13.11 -3.57
N LEU A 89 1.63 -11.94 -3.09
CA LEU A 89 2.03 -11.79 -1.69
C LEU A 89 0.85 -12.03 -0.74
N LEU A 90 -0.35 -11.58 -1.05
CA LEU A 90 -1.52 -11.78 -0.20
C LEU A 90 -1.89 -13.27 -0.02
N VAL A 91 -1.77 -14.05 -1.10
CA VAL A 91 -2.10 -15.49 -1.12
C VAL A 91 -0.93 -16.34 -0.61
N LEU A 92 0.29 -16.02 -1.02
CA LEU A 92 1.49 -16.84 -0.78
C LEU A 92 2.41 -16.30 0.31
N SER A 93 2.05 -15.23 1.03
CA SER A 93 2.88 -14.73 2.14
C SER A 93 2.90 -15.76 3.28
N ARG A 94 3.89 -16.64 3.18
CA ARG A 94 4.37 -17.56 4.22
C ARG A 94 5.89 -17.48 4.23
N GLY A 95 6.39 -16.29 4.55
CA GLY A 95 7.82 -16.02 4.57
C GLY A 95 8.46 -16.53 5.85
N ASN A 96 9.29 -17.56 5.77
CA ASN A 96 10.19 -17.96 6.87
C ASN A 96 11.24 -16.89 7.24
N TRP A 97 11.36 -15.84 6.43
CA TRP A 97 12.30 -14.72 6.55
C TRP A 97 11.64 -13.42 7.00
N SER A 98 10.34 -13.42 7.30
CA SER A 98 9.66 -12.21 7.79
C SER A 98 10.03 -11.96 9.26
N ILE A 99 10.00 -10.68 9.67
CA ILE A 99 10.14 -10.33 11.10
C ILE A 99 9.02 -10.99 11.90
N ASP A 100 7.81 -11.13 11.33
CA ASP A 100 6.71 -11.89 11.94
C ASP A 100 7.13 -13.34 12.27
N ALA A 101 7.75 -14.05 11.32
CA ALA A 101 8.19 -15.43 11.51
C ALA A 101 9.36 -15.54 12.48
N TRP A 102 10.25 -14.54 12.51
CA TRP A 102 11.32 -14.46 13.51
C TRP A 102 10.76 -14.24 14.93
N LEU A 103 9.83 -13.31 15.11
CA LEU A 103 9.15 -13.05 16.38
C LEU A 103 8.40 -14.28 16.88
N GLU A 104 7.64 -14.96 16.02
CA GLU A 104 6.92 -16.18 16.36
C GLU A 104 7.89 -17.29 16.84
N ARG A 105 9.02 -17.47 16.15
CA ARG A 105 10.06 -18.43 16.55
C ARG A 105 10.71 -18.06 17.89
N CYS A 106 11.02 -16.78 18.11
CA CYS A 106 11.57 -16.30 19.38
C CYS A 106 10.60 -16.49 20.55
N LEU A 107 9.31 -16.19 20.36
CA LEU A 107 8.28 -16.39 21.38
C LEU A 107 8.08 -17.89 21.71
N LEU A 108 8.03 -18.75 20.70
CA LEU A 108 7.90 -20.19 20.88
C LEU A 108 9.16 -20.81 21.52
N ALA A 109 10.35 -20.29 21.23
CA ALA A 109 11.60 -20.72 21.86
C ALA A 109 11.66 -20.32 23.35
N GLY A 110 11.10 -19.17 23.73
CA GLY A 110 11.01 -18.72 25.12
C GLY A 110 9.98 -19.47 25.98
N CYS A 111 9.00 -20.14 25.38
CA CYS A 111 7.99 -20.95 26.08
C CYS A 111 8.44 -22.40 26.38
N LYS A 112 9.68 -22.78 25.98
CA LYS A 112 10.23 -24.13 26.16
C LYS A 112 11.14 -24.33 27.39
N THR A 113 11.18 -23.38 28.32
CA THR A 113 11.86 -23.53 29.63
C THR A 113 10.84 -23.74 30.74
#